data_AF-A0A9D3ZU52-F1
#
_entry.id   AF-A0A9D3ZU52-F1
#
_cell.length_a   1.000
_cell.length_b   1.000
_cell.length_c   1.000
_cell.angle_alpha   90.00
_cell.angle_beta   90.00
_cell.angle_gamma   90.00
#
_symmetry.space_group_name_H-M   'P 1'
#
loop_
_entity.id
_entity.type
_entity.pdbx_description
1 polymer ?
#
loop_
_entity_poly.entity_id
_entity_poly.type
_entity_poly.pdbx_seq_one_letter_code
_entity_poly.pdbx_strand_id
1 'polypeptide(L)'
;MLVVPDQLKQKFFSVSFQDWIFLNLCFHERVQDRGTTWSSLFGLIAWRIWKNRNLFIFQNISWDAMEVVKVSSCWARQYETYIVVGDSGFAASGGVIQDFNGKWIMGSTRFLGVCSPFEAELWGILDGILILLNKGYRRAIIMTDNLEVAQNLEDLDLEDSGITVLSRTQQILRSEGEWKIKHIARDLNLIADRLAKLGLNWKTSLQVLNQVPKEVKDLLQADSINNWLMNL
;
A
#
# COMPACT_ATOMS: atom_id res chain seq x y z
N MET A 1 6.13 -28.67 6.90
CA MET A 1 5.14 -29.05 5.87
C MET A 1 5.71 -28.59 4.53
N LEU A 2 5.97 -29.50 3.60
CA LEU A 2 6.49 -29.12 2.27
C LEU A 2 5.39 -28.38 1.51
N VAL A 3 5.67 -27.12 1.14
CA VAL A 3 4.75 -26.26 0.37
C VAL A 3 4.62 -26.74 -1.09
N VAL A 4 5.53 -27.59 -1.56
CA VAL A 4 5.62 -28.03 -2.96
C VAL A 4 4.43 -28.92 -3.33
N PRO A 5 3.70 -28.61 -4.42
CA PRO A 5 2.62 -29.44 -4.94
C PRO A 5 3.06 -30.86 -5.22
N ASP A 6 2.21 -31.84 -4.95
CA ASP A 6 2.53 -33.26 -5.08
C ASP A 6 3.03 -33.61 -6.50
N GLN A 7 2.46 -32.98 -7.51
CA GLN A 7 2.81 -33.15 -8.92
C GLN A 7 4.23 -32.66 -9.26
N LEU A 8 4.76 -31.71 -8.48
CA LEU A 8 6.09 -31.14 -8.70
C LEU A 8 7.16 -31.80 -7.83
N LYS A 9 6.81 -32.49 -6.74
CA LYS A 9 7.77 -33.03 -5.76
C LYS A 9 8.90 -33.84 -6.37
N GLN A 10 8.62 -34.71 -7.35
CA GLN A 10 9.64 -35.55 -7.98
C GLN A 10 10.59 -34.76 -8.90
N LYS A 11 10.09 -33.68 -9.51
CA LYS A 11 10.83 -32.84 -10.46
C LYS A 11 11.53 -31.66 -9.79
N PHE A 12 11.08 -31.28 -8.59
CA PHE A 12 11.45 -30.03 -7.97
C PHE A 12 12.96 -29.86 -7.72
N PHE A 13 13.72 -30.94 -7.50
CA PHE A 13 15.17 -30.85 -7.31
C PHE A 13 15.98 -31.60 -8.37
N SER A 14 15.34 -32.07 -9.44
CA SER A 14 15.96 -32.96 -10.44
C SER A 14 16.08 -32.35 -11.84
N VAL A 15 15.53 -31.15 -12.04
CA VAL A 15 15.58 -30.42 -13.32
C VAL A 15 16.64 -29.32 -13.31
N SER A 16 17.01 -28.82 -14.50
CA SER A 16 17.94 -27.69 -14.62
C SER A 16 17.38 -26.44 -13.94
N PHE A 17 18.24 -25.48 -13.56
CA PHE A 17 17.77 -24.24 -12.93
C PHE A 17 16.75 -23.47 -13.78
N GLN A 18 16.97 -23.40 -15.10
CA GLN A 18 16.06 -22.70 -16.00
C GLN A 18 14.70 -23.41 -16.08
N ASP A 19 14.71 -24.74 -16.23
CA ASP A 19 13.49 -25.54 -16.23
C ASP A 19 12.80 -25.48 -14.86
N TRP A 20 13.57 -25.42 -13.78
CA TRP A 20 13.06 -25.31 -12.42
C TRP A 20 12.26 -24.02 -12.23
N ILE A 21 12.82 -22.88 -12.65
CA ILE A 21 12.13 -21.59 -12.59
C ILE A 21 10.87 -21.64 -13.46
N PHE A 22 10.99 -22.11 -14.70
CA PHE A 22 9.87 -22.14 -15.64
C PHE A 22 8.75 -23.06 -15.16
N LEU A 23 9.05 -24.29 -14.76
CA LEU A 23 8.08 -25.27 -14.29
C LEU A 23 7.30 -24.75 -13.09
N ASN A 24 7.95 -24.08 -12.15
CA ASN A 24 7.28 -23.58 -10.97
C ASN A 24 6.47 -22.30 -11.25
N LEU A 25 6.98 -21.37 -12.06
CA LEU A 25 6.25 -20.14 -12.41
C LEU A 25 5.08 -20.37 -13.38
N CYS A 26 5.11 -21.45 -14.17
CA CYS A 26 4.02 -21.79 -15.09
C CYS A 26 3.00 -22.78 -14.53
N PHE A 27 3.18 -23.25 -13.29
CA PHE A 27 2.27 -24.21 -12.65
C PHE A 27 1.21 -23.47 -11.83
N HIS A 28 0.04 -23.26 -12.44
CA HIS A 28 -1.05 -22.43 -11.93
C HIS A 28 -2.09 -23.20 -11.09
N GLU A 29 -1.77 -24.41 -10.62
CA GLU A 29 -2.69 -25.14 -9.75
C GLU A 29 -2.80 -24.49 -8.36
N ARG A 30 -3.99 -24.63 -7.77
CA ARG A 30 -4.26 -24.07 -6.44
C ARG A 30 -3.64 -24.93 -5.36
N VAL A 31 -2.96 -24.28 -4.42
CA VAL A 31 -2.41 -24.95 -3.24
C VAL A 31 -3.48 -25.01 -2.17
N GLN A 32 -3.77 -26.23 -1.69
CA GLN A 32 -4.60 -26.57 -0.51
C GLN A 32 -5.70 -25.53 -0.16
N ASP A 33 -6.85 -25.63 -0.84
CA ASP A 33 -8.17 -25.06 -0.51
C ASP A 33 -8.29 -23.55 -0.22
N ARG A 34 -7.21 -22.77 -0.32
CA ARG A 34 -7.16 -21.36 0.14
C ARG A 34 -6.95 -20.34 -1.00
N GLY A 35 -7.42 -20.66 -2.19
CA GLY A 35 -7.55 -19.71 -3.30
C GLY A 35 -6.25 -19.13 -3.88
N THR A 36 -5.08 -19.70 -3.55
CA THR A 36 -3.77 -19.21 -4.02
C THR A 36 -3.15 -20.17 -5.05
N THR A 37 -2.65 -19.66 -6.17
CA THR A 37 -1.93 -20.49 -7.15
C THR A 37 -0.47 -20.72 -6.73
N TRP A 38 0.06 -21.89 -7.09
CA TRP A 38 1.47 -22.22 -6.80
C TRP A 38 2.44 -21.27 -7.49
N SER A 39 2.21 -20.92 -8.75
CA SER A 39 3.02 -19.94 -9.50
C SER A 39 3.21 -18.63 -8.74
N SER A 40 2.12 -18.07 -8.20
CA SER A 40 2.14 -16.82 -7.43
C SER A 40 2.90 -16.98 -6.11
N LEU A 41 2.64 -18.06 -5.38
CA LEU A 41 3.33 -18.35 -4.12
C LEU A 41 4.82 -18.60 -4.31
N PHE A 42 5.19 -19.39 -5.31
CA PHE A 42 6.57 -19.70 -5.65
C PHE A 42 7.36 -18.44 -6.02
N GLY A 43 6.81 -17.59 -6.89
CA GLY A 43 7.45 -16.34 -7.28
C GLY A 43 7.74 -15.44 -6.08
N LEU A 44 6.77 -15.31 -5.16
CA LEU A 44 6.93 -14.52 -3.94
C LEU A 44 7.96 -15.12 -2.97
N ILE A 45 7.96 -16.45 -2.79
CA ILE A 45 8.97 -17.14 -1.98
C ILE A 45 10.37 -16.94 -2.58
N ALA A 46 10.54 -17.13 -3.89
CA ALA A 46 11.83 -16.96 -4.56
C ALA A 46 12.37 -15.53 -4.41
N TRP A 47 11.50 -14.53 -4.61
CA TRP A 47 11.85 -13.12 -4.40
C TRP A 47 12.21 -12.84 -2.93
N ARG A 48 11.45 -13.37 -1.96
CA ARG A 48 11.75 -13.16 -0.54
C ARG A 48 13.04 -13.85 -0.10
N ILE A 49 13.36 -15.03 -0.62
CA ILE A 49 14.65 -15.69 -0.37
C ILE A 49 15.80 -14.79 -0.87
N TRP A 50 15.67 -14.24 -2.08
CA TRP A 50 16.65 -13.28 -2.61
C TRP A 50 16.74 -12.02 -1.74
N LYS A 51 15.60 -11.44 -1.34
CA LYS A 51 15.56 -10.26 -0.47
C LYS A 51 16.18 -10.54 0.90
N ASN A 52 15.86 -11.67 1.52
CA ASN A 52 16.41 -12.09 2.81
C ASN A 52 17.94 -12.24 2.74
N ARG A 53 18.46 -12.85 1.67
CA ARG A 53 19.91 -12.92 1.44
C ARG A 53 20.55 -11.53 1.34
N ASN A 54 19.91 -10.58 0.65
CA ASN A 54 20.43 -9.22 0.54
C ASN A 54 20.37 -8.47 1.88
N LEU A 55 19.27 -8.60 2.62
CA LEU A 55 19.14 -8.02 3.96
C LEU A 55 20.23 -8.55 4.91
N PHE A 56 20.55 -9.84 4.82
CA PHE A 56 21.64 -10.42 5.61
C PHE A 56 23.00 -9.81 5.24
N ILE A 57 23.32 -9.75 3.94
CA ILE A 57 24.61 -9.23 3.46
C ILE A 57 24.80 -7.75 3.82
N PHE A 58 23.77 -6.92 3.63
CA PHE A 58 23.90 -5.46 3.72
C PHE A 58 23.48 -4.87 5.06
N GLN A 59 22.66 -5.59 5.84
CA GLN A 59 22.07 -5.08 7.08
C GLN A 59 22.19 -6.07 8.26
N ASN A 60 22.77 -7.26 8.05
CA ASN A 60 22.87 -8.33 9.05
C ASN A 60 21.50 -8.76 9.62
N ILE A 61 20.44 -8.59 8.83
CA ILE A 61 19.07 -9.02 9.18
C ILE A 61 18.80 -10.35 8.49
N SER A 62 18.36 -11.36 9.25
CA SER A 62 18.01 -12.68 8.72
C SER A 62 16.63 -13.11 9.19
N TRP A 63 15.80 -13.53 8.24
CA TRP A 63 14.47 -14.06 8.49
C TRP A 63 14.50 -15.60 8.49
N ASP A 64 13.76 -16.21 9.41
CA ASP A 64 13.58 -17.66 9.44
C ASP A 64 12.79 -18.16 8.22
N ALA A 65 13.07 -19.39 7.78
CA ALA A 65 12.44 -19.99 6.61
C ALA A 65 10.91 -20.09 6.75
N MET A 66 10.40 -20.34 7.96
CA MET A 66 8.97 -20.41 8.23
C MET A 66 8.30 -19.04 8.08
N GLU A 67 8.93 -17.98 8.59
CA GLU A 67 8.42 -16.61 8.45
C GLU A 67 8.44 -16.15 6.99
N VAL A 68 9.50 -16.49 6.22
CA VAL A 68 9.54 -16.23 4.78
C VAL A 68 8.37 -16.88 4.06
N VAL A 69 8.08 -18.16 4.34
CA VAL A 69 6.96 -18.88 3.73
C VAL A 69 5.61 -18.30 4.15
N LYS A 70 5.44 -18.00 5.44
CA LYS A 70 4.21 -17.45 6.01
C LYS A 70 3.86 -16.09 5.39
N VAL A 71 4.81 -15.16 5.36
CA VAL A 71 4.59 -13.83 4.78
C VAL A 71 4.38 -13.93 3.26
N SER A 72 5.11 -14.80 2.57
CA SER A 72 4.88 -15.06 1.13
C SER A 72 3.46 -15.58 0.88
N SER A 73 2.96 -16.47 1.75
CA SER A 73 1.61 -17.02 1.64
C SER A 73 0.53 -15.95 1.87
N CYS A 74 0.73 -15.07 2.86
CA CYS A 74 -0.16 -13.94 3.08
C CYS A 74 -0.23 -13.02 1.86
N TRP A 75 0.92 -12.67 1.29
CA TRP A 75 1.01 -11.82 0.10
C TRP A 75 0.37 -12.51 -1.11
N ALA A 76 0.68 -13.78 -1.38
CA ALA A 76 0.14 -14.52 -2.50
C ALA A 76 -1.39 -14.58 -2.45
N ARG A 77 -1.96 -14.84 -1.26
CA ARG A 77 -3.41 -14.82 -1.05
C ARG A 77 -4.02 -13.46 -1.33
N GLN A 78 -3.36 -12.40 -0.87
CA GLN A 78 -3.78 -11.03 -1.07
C GLN A 78 -3.80 -10.68 -2.57
N TYR A 79 -2.73 -10.98 -3.32
CA TYR A 79 -2.67 -10.81 -4.78
C TYR A 79 -3.78 -11.57 -5.52
N GLU A 80 -4.01 -12.83 -5.20
CA GLU A 80 -5.03 -13.67 -5.86
C GLU A 80 -6.47 -13.23 -5.53
N THR A 81 -6.70 -12.77 -4.30
CA THR A 81 -7.99 -12.17 -3.92
C THR A 81 -8.27 -10.91 -4.74
N TYR A 82 -7.26 -10.10 -5.06
CA TYR A 82 -7.42 -8.92 -5.93
C TYR A 82 -7.66 -9.29 -7.41
N ILE A 83 -7.09 -10.39 -7.90
CA ILE A 83 -7.25 -10.84 -9.29
C ILE A 83 -8.65 -11.42 -9.54
N VAL A 84 -9.19 -12.20 -8.59
CA VAL A 84 -10.49 -12.89 -8.73
C VAL A 84 -11.68 -11.92 -8.74
N VAL A 85 -11.53 -10.71 -8.21
CA VAL A 85 -12.63 -9.74 -8.06
C VAL A 85 -12.94 -8.96 -9.37
N GLY A 86 -12.14 -9.11 -10.43
CA GLY A 86 -12.45 -8.69 -11.82
C GLY A 86 -12.62 -7.18 -12.04
N ASP A 87 -11.81 -6.56 -12.92
CA ASP A 87 -11.74 -5.11 -13.25
C ASP A 87 -11.72 -4.07 -12.08
N SER A 88 -11.89 -4.52 -10.84
CA SER A 88 -12.04 -3.77 -9.59
C SER A 88 -10.90 -4.03 -8.60
N GLY A 89 -9.92 -4.87 -8.97
CA GLY A 89 -8.68 -5.10 -8.22
C GLY A 89 -7.64 -3.99 -8.40
N PHE A 90 -7.96 -2.95 -9.18
CA PHE A 90 -7.13 -1.76 -9.29
C PHE A 90 -7.44 -0.78 -8.17
N ALA A 91 -6.40 -0.24 -7.55
CA ALA A 91 -6.48 0.82 -6.59
C ALA A 91 -5.93 2.13 -7.16
N ALA A 92 -6.37 3.21 -6.55
CA ALA A 92 -5.80 4.53 -6.69
C ALA A 92 -5.78 5.17 -5.32
N SER A 93 -4.87 6.12 -5.12
CA SER A 93 -4.87 6.99 -3.95
C SER A 93 -5.37 8.37 -4.34
N GLY A 94 -6.03 9.02 -3.40
CA GLY A 94 -6.45 10.41 -3.47
C GLY A 94 -6.07 11.11 -2.18
N GLY A 95 -5.57 12.33 -2.28
CA GLY A 95 -5.17 13.12 -1.11
C GLY A 95 -5.62 14.55 -1.26
N VAL A 96 -6.10 15.14 -0.17
CA VAL A 96 -6.47 16.57 -0.10
C VAL A 96 -5.58 17.26 0.91
N ILE A 97 -5.10 18.46 0.56
CA ILE A 97 -4.33 19.31 1.45
C ILE A 97 -5.12 20.62 1.59
N GLN A 98 -5.51 20.90 2.83
CA GLN A 98 -6.24 22.10 3.22
C GLN A 98 -5.42 22.94 4.20
N ASP A 99 -5.74 24.23 4.27
CA ASP A 99 -5.27 25.09 5.36
C ASP A 99 -6.08 24.86 6.65
N PHE A 100 -5.74 25.59 7.71
CA PHE A 100 -6.42 25.50 9.00
C PHE A 100 -7.89 25.94 8.98
N ASN A 101 -8.35 26.62 7.92
CA ASN A 101 -9.74 27.00 7.72
C ASN A 101 -10.49 25.99 6.81
N GLY A 102 -9.88 24.86 6.46
CA GLY A 102 -10.44 23.90 5.52
C GLY A 102 -10.42 24.36 4.05
N LYS A 103 -9.71 25.46 3.74
CA LYS A 103 -9.60 25.94 2.36
C LYS A 103 -8.63 25.06 1.59
N TRP A 104 -9.02 24.69 0.37
CA TRP A 104 -8.16 23.94 -0.54
C TRP A 104 -6.83 24.67 -0.80
N ILE A 105 -5.72 23.97 -0.53
CA ILE A 105 -4.39 24.37 -0.98
C ILE A 105 -4.05 23.59 -2.24
N MET A 106 -4.20 22.26 -2.20
CA MET A 106 -3.93 21.37 -3.33
C MET A 106 -4.59 20.00 -3.11
N GLY A 107 -4.68 19.21 -4.18
CA GLY A 107 -5.07 17.82 -4.12
C GLY A 107 -4.08 16.95 -4.87
N SER A 108 -4.23 15.64 -4.71
CA SER A 108 -3.44 14.66 -5.45
C SER A 108 -4.32 13.47 -5.82
N THR A 109 -3.97 12.85 -6.94
CA THR A 109 -4.56 11.59 -7.37
C THR A 109 -3.50 10.75 -8.07
N ARG A 110 -3.53 9.44 -7.85
CA ARG A 110 -2.56 8.52 -8.43
C ARG A 110 -3.19 7.16 -8.66
N PHE A 111 -3.09 6.65 -9.87
CA PHE A 111 -3.37 5.26 -10.15
C PHE A 111 -2.23 4.37 -9.64
N LEU A 112 -2.55 3.34 -8.87
CA LEU A 112 -1.58 2.44 -8.24
C LEU A 112 -1.52 1.06 -8.89
N GLY A 113 -2.46 0.74 -9.78
CA GLY A 113 -2.58 -0.62 -10.31
C GLY A 113 -3.11 -1.58 -9.24
N VAL A 114 -2.63 -2.82 -9.24
CA VAL A 114 -3.05 -3.81 -8.23
C VAL A 114 -2.37 -3.50 -6.92
N CYS A 115 -3.14 -3.11 -5.92
CA CYS A 115 -2.65 -2.63 -4.64
C CYS A 115 -3.73 -2.84 -3.58
N SER A 116 -3.32 -3.18 -2.36
CA SER A 116 -4.28 -3.35 -1.27
C SER A 116 -4.83 -2.03 -0.74
N PRO A 117 -6.03 -1.99 -0.13
CA PRO A 117 -6.53 -0.78 0.52
C PRO A 117 -5.54 -0.21 1.55
N PHE A 118 -4.89 -1.07 2.32
CA PHE A 118 -3.86 -0.67 3.28
C PHE A 118 -2.66 0.00 2.60
N GLU A 119 -2.11 -0.61 1.54
CA GLU A 119 -1.00 -0.02 0.80
C GLU A 119 -1.42 1.24 0.01
N ALA A 120 -2.64 1.29 -0.51
CA ALA A 120 -3.16 2.44 -1.24
C ALA A 120 -3.27 3.67 -0.34
N GLU A 121 -3.76 3.49 0.88
CA GLU A 121 -3.76 4.52 1.93
C GLU A 121 -2.34 4.98 2.26
N LEU A 122 -1.41 4.04 2.48
CA LEU A 122 0.01 4.38 2.75
C LEU A 122 0.67 5.15 1.60
N TRP A 123 0.39 4.77 0.34
CA TRP A 123 0.87 5.52 -0.83
C TRP A 123 0.29 6.93 -0.88
N GLY A 124 -1.01 7.09 -0.61
CA GLY A 124 -1.65 8.41 -0.53
C GLY A 124 -1.01 9.32 0.52
N ILE A 125 -0.76 8.78 1.71
CA ILE A 125 -0.08 9.50 2.80
C ILE A 125 1.35 9.86 2.41
N LEU A 126 2.12 8.91 1.86
CA LEU A 126 3.49 9.13 1.42
C LEU A 126 3.57 10.23 0.35
N ASP A 127 2.70 10.17 -0.66
CA ASP A 127 2.62 11.17 -1.72
C ASP A 127 2.28 12.55 -1.11
N GLY A 128 1.32 12.62 -0.18
CA GLY A 128 0.96 13.85 0.53
C GLY A 128 2.12 14.46 1.32
N ILE A 129 2.87 13.65 2.08
CA ILE A 129 4.05 14.09 2.83
C ILE A 129 5.11 14.63 1.88
N LEU A 130 5.44 13.90 0.81
CA LEU A 130 6.46 14.31 -0.15
C LEU A 130 6.08 15.62 -0.87
N ILE A 131 4.80 15.79 -1.22
CA ILE A 131 4.28 17.03 -1.81
C ILE A 131 4.45 18.20 -0.83
N LEU A 132 4.08 18.04 0.44
CA LEU A 132 4.24 19.05 1.47
C LEU A 132 5.70 19.42 1.69
N LEU A 133 6.58 18.41 1.79
CA LEU A 133 8.02 18.60 1.96
C LEU A 133 8.63 19.40 0.81
N ASN A 134 8.28 19.06 -0.44
CA ASN A 134 8.74 19.77 -1.63
C ASN A 134 8.26 21.23 -1.69
N LYS A 135 7.15 21.56 -1.03
CA LYS A 135 6.61 22.91 -0.92
C LYS A 135 7.16 23.69 0.29
N GLY A 136 8.05 23.08 1.08
CA GLY A 136 8.64 23.70 2.26
C GLY A 136 7.81 23.56 3.53
N TYR A 137 6.66 22.88 3.48
CA TYR A 137 5.90 22.55 4.69
C TYR A 137 6.60 21.42 5.44
N ARG A 138 6.68 21.57 6.76
CA ARG A 138 7.31 20.59 7.65
C ARG A 138 6.41 20.22 8.84
N ARG A 139 5.17 20.73 8.87
CA ARG A 139 4.22 20.44 9.94
C ARG A 139 2.83 20.30 9.37
N ALA A 140 2.17 19.18 9.64
CA ALA A 140 0.79 18.95 9.26
C ALA A 140 0.11 17.89 10.14
N ILE A 141 -1.22 17.89 10.13
CA ILE A 141 -2.04 16.79 10.64
C ILE A 141 -2.42 15.92 9.44
N ILE A 142 -2.07 14.64 9.51
CA ILE A 142 -2.41 13.62 8.52
C ILE A 142 -3.65 12.90 9.00
N MET A 143 -4.73 12.97 8.22
CA MET A 143 -5.99 12.30 8.52
C MET A 143 -6.19 11.11 7.59
N THR A 144 -6.56 9.97 8.15
CA THR A 144 -6.91 8.75 7.39
C THR A 144 -8.13 8.09 8.03
N ASP A 145 -9.01 7.50 7.22
CA ASP A 145 -10.14 6.70 7.70
C ASP A 145 -9.77 5.23 7.95
N ASN A 146 -8.52 4.85 7.68
CA ASN A 146 -8.00 3.52 7.95
C ASN A 146 -7.29 3.47 9.31
N LEU A 147 -7.96 2.85 10.30
CA LEU A 147 -7.44 2.71 11.67
C LEU A 147 -6.14 1.90 11.72
N GLU A 148 -6.01 0.86 10.90
CA GLU A 148 -4.80 0.03 10.84
C GLU A 148 -3.60 0.87 10.38
N VAL A 149 -3.79 1.71 9.36
CA VAL A 149 -2.77 2.64 8.87
C VAL A 149 -2.40 3.67 9.94
N ALA A 150 -3.39 4.25 10.61
CA ALA A 150 -3.14 5.21 11.67
C ALA A 150 -2.27 4.61 12.79
N GLN A 151 -2.63 3.42 13.29
CA GLN A 151 -1.90 2.72 14.34
C GLN A 151 -0.45 2.38 13.93
N ASN A 152 -0.26 1.89 12.70
CA ASN A 152 1.07 1.54 12.19
C ASN A 152 1.97 2.76 11.94
N LEU A 153 1.40 3.94 11.69
CA LEU A 153 2.17 5.17 11.50
C LEU A 153 2.43 5.93 12.82
N GLU A 154 1.63 5.68 13.87
CA GLU A 154 1.89 6.18 15.22
C GLU A 154 2.96 5.36 15.93
N ASP A 155 2.93 4.02 15.79
CA ASP A 155 3.94 3.13 16.37
C ASP A 155 5.17 3.05 15.46
N LEU A 156 6.05 4.03 15.64
CA LEU A 156 7.28 4.16 14.89
C LEU A 156 8.33 3.10 15.28
N ASP A 157 8.20 2.41 16.40
CA ASP A 157 9.20 1.44 16.87
C ASP A 157 8.94 0.01 16.38
N LEU A 158 7.94 -0.20 15.53
CA LEU A 158 7.66 -1.50 14.92
C LEU A 158 8.85 -2.04 14.12
N GLU A 159 9.20 -3.32 14.37
CA GLU A 159 10.12 -4.09 13.55
C GLU A 159 9.67 -4.08 12.07
N ASP A 160 10.60 -4.25 11.13
CA ASP A 160 10.30 -4.19 9.69
C ASP A 160 9.15 -5.13 9.31
N SER A 161 7.96 -4.54 9.10
CA SER A 161 6.75 -5.22 8.64
C SER A 161 6.95 -5.96 7.30
N GLY A 162 8.04 -5.68 6.59
CA GLY A 162 8.32 -6.17 5.26
C GLY A 162 7.52 -5.44 4.17
N ILE A 163 6.67 -4.47 4.54
CA ILE A 163 5.89 -3.62 3.65
C ILE A 163 6.71 -2.35 3.35
N THR A 164 7.30 -2.30 2.16
CA THR A 164 8.28 -1.26 1.80
C THR A 164 7.72 0.17 1.86
N VAL A 165 6.45 0.37 1.48
CA VAL A 165 5.82 1.69 1.58
C VAL A 165 5.63 2.13 3.03
N LEU A 166 5.25 1.22 3.94
CA LEU A 166 5.13 1.51 5.37
C LEU A 166 6.49 1.91 5.95
N SER A 167 7.52 1.09 5.76
CA SER A 167 8.86 1.35 6.28
C SER A 167 9.42 2.67 5.75
N ARG A 168 9.14 3.00 4.48
CA ARG A 168 9.55 4.29 3.88
C ARG A 168 8.79 5.47 4.50
N THR A 169 7.48 5.35 4.68
CA THR A 169 6.67 6.41 5.29
C THR A 169 7.11 6.67 6.73
N GLN A 170 7.28 5.62 7.54
CA GLN A 170 7.77 5.73 8.92
C GLN A 170 9.16 6.37 9.01
N GLN A 171 10.08 6.03 8.09
CA GLN A 171 11.40 6.66 8.03
C GLN A 171 11.29 8.17 7.82
N ILE A 172 10.46 8.62 6.89
CA ILE A 172 10.27 10.05 6.61
C ILE A 172 9.58 10.75 7.78
N LEU A 173 8.56 10.12 8.38
CA LEU A 173 7.89 10.67 9.57
C LEU A 173 8.87 10.89 10.74
N ARG A 174 9.88 10.03 10.88
CA ARG A 174 10.95 10.15 11.88
C ARG A 174 11.96 11.25 11.57
N SER A 175 12.38 11.38 10.31
CA SER A 175 13.52 12.22 9.95
C SER A 175 13.15 13.61 9.45
N GLU A 176 11.92 13.82 8.95
CA GLU A 176 11.55 15.01 8.20
C GLU A 176 10.31 15.69 8.78
N GLY A 177 10.47 16.72 9.63
CA GLY A 177 9.34 17.54 10.09
C GLY A 177 8.56 16.96 11.27
N GLU A 178 7.38 17.52 11.53
CA GLU A 178 6.50 17.22 12.66
C GLU A 178 5.09 16.86 12.15
N TRP A 179 4.76 15.57 12.19
CA TRP A 179 3.49 15.06 11.69
C TRP A 179 2.65 14.54 12.84
N LYS A 180 1.36 14.84 12.82
CA LYS A 180 0.38 14.23 13.73
C LYS A 180 -0.55 13.36 12.92
N ILE A 181 -0.60 12.07 13.24
CA ILE A 181 -1.55 11.15 12.62
C ILE A 181 -2.88 11.24 13.39
N LYS A 182 -4.00 11.18 12.67
CA LYS A 182 -5.33 11.14 13.26
C LYS A 182 -6.24 10.21 12.45
N HIS A 183 -6.83 9.24 13.13
CA HIS A 183 -7.93 8.47 12.54
C HIS A 183 -9.20 9.32 12.50
N ILE A 184 -9.90 9.29 11.36
CA ILE A 184 -11.17 9.96 11.15
C ILE A 184 -12.24 8.98 10.66
N ALA A 185 -13.51 9.33 10.84
CA ALA A 185 -14.58 8.54 10.25
C ALA A 185 -14.61 8.71 8.73
N ARG A 186 -15.01 7.66 8.01
CA ARG A 186 -14.96 7.59 6.54
C ARG A 186 -15.83 8.65 5.84
N ASP A 187 -16.91 9.05 6.47
CA ASP A 187 -17.80 10.14 6.05
C ASP A 187 -17.14 11.53 6.13
N LEU A 188 -16.05 11.68 6.87
CA LEU A 188 -15.22 12.88 6.89
C LEU A 188 -14.11 12.87 5.83
N ASN A 189 -13.81 11.72 5.23
CA ASN A 189 -12.73 11.58 4.23
C ASN A 189 -13.23 11.55 2.77
N LEU A 190 -14.43 12.10 2.51
CA LEU A 190 -15.11 11.95 1.22
C LEU A 190 -14.41 12.65 0.06
N ILE A 191 -13.69 13.75 0.32
CA ILE A 191 -12.94 14.47 -0.71
C ILE A 191 -11.79 13.60 -1.23
N ALA A 192 -11.02 12.98 -0.33
CA ALA A 192 -9.93 12.07 -0.69
C ALA A 192 -10.47 10.83 -1.45
N ASP A 193 -11.57 10.22 -0.98
CA ASP A 193 -12.24 9.10 -1.67
C ASP A 193 -12.65 9.46 -3.11
N ARG A 194 -13.19 10.67 -3.32
CA ARG A 194 -13.53 11.13 -4.67
C ARG A 194 -12.31 11.36 -5.54
N LEU A 195 -11.22 11.91 -4.99
CA LEU A 195 -9.95 12.06 -5.72
C LEU A 195 -9.32 10.71 -6.09
N ALA A 196 -9.44 9.69 -5.23
CA ALA A 196 -9.01 8.33 -5.53
C ALA A 196 -9.83 7.74 -6.70
N LYS A 197 -11.16 7.94 -6.70
CA LYS A 197 -12.03 7.52 -7.81
C LYS A 197 -11.70 8.20 -9.13
N LEU A 198 -11.30 9.48 -9.11
CA LEU A 198 -10.77 10.14 -10.31
C LEU A 198 -9.49 9.44 -10.80
N GLY A 199 -8.61 9.02 -9.89
CA GLY A 199 -7.38 8.30 -10.22
C GLY A 199 -7.64 6.94 -10.89
N LEU A 200 -8.67 6.22 -10.44
CA LEU A 200 -9.13 4.98 -11.08
C LEU A 200 -9.60 5.21 -12.52
N ASN A 201 -10.28 6.34 -12.76
CA ASN A 201 -10.79 6.69 -14.09
C ASN A 201 -9.67 7.15 -15.01
N TRP A 202 -8.79 8.02 -14.53
CA TRP A 202 -7.72 8.61 -15.36
C TRP A 202 -6.59 7.62 -15.62
N LYS A 203 -6.34 6.68 -14.71
CA LYS A 203 -5.25 5.69 -14.79
C LYS A 203 -3.86 6.33 -15.01
N THR A 204 -3.66 7.52 -14.47
CA THR A 204 -2.41 8.29 -14.59
C THR A 204 -1.49 8.11 -13.38
N SER A 205 -0.19 8.32 -13.58
CA SER A 205 0.77 8.53 -12.47
C SER A 205 0.37 9.74 -11.61
N LEU A 206 1.04 9.94 -10.48
CA LEU A 206 0.76 11.01 -9.52
C LEU A 206 0.52 12.36 -10.21
N GLN A 207 -0.69 12.89 -10.05
CA GLN A 207 -1.09 14.23 -10.47
C GLN A 207 -1.28 15.11 -9.24
N VAL A 208 -0.71 16.31 -9.27
CA VAL A 208 -0.92 17.35 -8.25
C VAL A 208 -1.89 18.40 -8.79
N LEU A 209 -3.00 18.59 -8.10
CA LEU A 209 -4.12 19.42 -8.50
C LEU A 209 -4.08 20.74 -7.72
N ASN A 210 -3.55 21.79 -8.35
CA ASN A 210 -3.47 23.12 -7.74
C ASN A 210 -4.82 23.84 -7.69
N GLN A 211 -5.81 23.39 -8.48
CA GLN A 211 -7.17 23.90 -8.49
C GLN A 211 -8.14 22.80 -8.07
N VAL A 212 -9.25 23.20 -7.44
CA VAL A 212 -10.31 22.29 -7.00
C VAL A 212 -11.00 21.68 -8.23
N PRO A 213 -11.00 20.34 -8.40
CA PRO A 213 -11.77 19.67 -9.44
C PRO A 213 -13.27 19.91 -9.25
N LYS A 214 -14.02 19.95 -10.35
CA LYS A 214 -15.48 20.19 -10.30
C LYS A 214 -16.20 19.11 -9.49
N GLU A 215 -15.68 17.89 -9.53
CA GLU A 215 -16.21 16.68 -8.93
C GLU A 215 -16.15 16.67 -7.39
N VAL A 216 -15.33 17.54 -6.78
CA VAL A 216 -15.18 17.63 -5.31
C VAL A 216 -15.59 19.00 -4.76
N LYS A 217 -16.02 19.93 -5.62
CA LYS A 217 -16.33 21.31 -5.22
C LYS A 217 -17.47 21.37 -4.20
N ASP A 218 -18.50 20.57 -4.38
CA ASP A 218 -19.67 20.53 -3.49
C ASP A 218 -19.30 19.93 -2.13
N LEU A 219 -18.46 18.89 -2.11
CA LEU A 219 -17.97 18.27 -0.88
C LEU A 219 -17.10 19.23 -0.08
N LEU A 220 -16.24 19.99 -0.76
CA LEU A 220 -15.39 20.99 -0.11
C LEU A 220 -16.23 22.09 0.58
N GLN A 221 -17.33 22.52 -0.06
CA GLN A 221 -18.25 23.49 0.55
C GLN A 221 -18.94 22.92 1.79
N ALA A 222 -19.44 21.69 1.73
CA ALA A 222 -20.06 21.03 2.89
C ALA A 222 -19.07 20.82 4.05
N ASP A 223 -17.83 20.42 3.75
CA ASP A 223 -16.80 20.13 4.75
C ASP A 223 -16.30 21.40 5.47
N SER A 224 -16.19 22.53 4.74
CA SER A 224 -15.87 23.83 5.33
C SER A 224 -16.90 24.31 6.37
N ILE A 225 -18.17 23.92 6.21
CA ILE A 225 -19.26 24.25 7.13
C ILE A 225 -19.18 23.37 8.39
N ASN A 226 -18.87 22.09 8.24
CA ASN A 226 -18.74 21.16 9.37
C ASN A 226 -17.54 21.47 10.28
N ASN A 227 -16.39 21.83 9.68
CA ASN A 227 -15.21 22.26 10.46
C ASN A 227 -15.45 23.58 11.21
N TRP A 228 -16.31 24.45 10.72
CA TRP A 228 -16.73 25.65 11.46
C TRP A 228 -17.58 25.33 12.68
N LEU A 229 -18.46 24.33 12.61
CA LEU A 229 -19.35 23.93 13.71
C LEU A 229 -18.63 23.14 14.81
N MET A 230 -17.55 22.42 14.50
CA MET A 230 -16.77 21.66 15.50
C MET A 230 -15.73 22.50 16.26
N ASN A 231 -15.50 23.76 15.85
CA ASN A 231 -14.55 24.67 16.49
C ASN A 231 -15.24 25.80 17.30
N LEU A 232 -16.55 25.70 17.54
CA LEU A 232 -17.33 26.49 18.50
C LEU A 232 -17.60 25.66 19.76
#